data_AF-X6LXV7-F1
#
_entry.id   AF-X6LXV7-F1
#
_cell.length_a   1.000
_cell.length_b   1.000
_cell.length_c   1.000
_cell.angle_alpha   90.00
_cell.angle_beta   90.00
_cell.angle_gamma   90.00
#
_symmetry.space_group_name_H-M   'P 1'
#
loop_
_entity.id
_entity.type
_entity.pdbx_description
1 polymer ?
#
loop_
_entity_poly.entity_id
_entity_poly.type
_entity_poly.pdbx_seq_one_letter_code
_entity_poly.pdbx_strand_id
1 'polypeptide(L)'
;MAEALREKEKGEKDKIETSDKKTTETKGGEQEEGSLTKPVVSKWSILNPRFVWGGGKCKRRNFIGRVTISECFRVSFDLKVHGQHGNHWASILHIGAVDGERIPGVWFHPGTLQLHVRVSDIEDGNRGYDPNSLCEIGETYHIEVESLKDGTVTFKLNGKVITTRGDVVVLTKFQAPIFAGDPWFVHAFFF
;
A
#
# COMPACT_ATOMS: atom_id res chain seq x y z
N MET A 1 12.72 -28.51 -57.63
CA MET A 1 13.73 -27.83 -58.48
C MET A 1 14.19 -26.58 -57.74
N ALA A 2 15.41 -26.12 -58.01
CA ALA A 2 16.04 -24.98 -57.31
C ALA A 2 15.92 -23.67 -58.12
N GLU A 3 16.66 -22.64 -57.67
CA GLU A 3 16.87 -21.31 -58.28
C GLU A 3 15.73 -20.26 -58.17
N ALA A 4 15.99 -18.96 -57.96
CA ALA A 4 17.23 -18.29 -57.50
C ALA A 4 16.96 -16.88 -56.91
N LEU A 5 17.98 -16.36 -56.22
CA LEU A 5 18.16 -15.05 -55.56
C LEU A 5 17.85 -13.80 -56.44
N ARG A 6 17.61 -12.63 -55.81
CA ARG A 6 18.62 -11.53 -55.69
C ARG A 6 18.18 -10.23 -54.96
N GLU A 7 18.86 -9.97 -53.85
CA GLU A 7 19.37 -8.69 -53.27
C GLU A 7 18.86 -7.30 -53.74
N LYS A 8 18.64 -6.40 -52.76
CA LYS A 8 19.05 -4.97 -52.83
C LYS A 8 19.04 -4.28 -51.44
N GLU A 9 20.20 -4.14 -50.83
CA GLU A 9 20.46 -3.18 -49.73
C GLU A 9 21.81 -2.48 -49.98
N LYS A 10 21.87 -1.14 -49.88
CA LYS A 10 23.13 -0.37 -49.91
C LYS A 10 22.94 1.07 -49.43
N GLY A 11 23.90 1.56 -48.64
CA GLY A 11 23.94 2.92 -48.09
C GLY A 11 23.39 2.98 -46.66
N GLU A 12 24.01 3.64 -45.69
CA GLU A 12 25.07 4.64 -45.76
C GLU A 12 26.04 4.53 -44.57
N LYS A 13 27.31 4.90 -44.78
CA LYS A 13 28.29 5.09 -43.72
C LYS A 13 28.51 6.58 -43.56
N ASP A 14 28.65 7.07 -42.32
CA ASP A 14 29.74 7.99 -41.99
C ASP A 14 29.96 8.08 -40.47
N LYS A 15 31.23 8.01 -40.07
CA LYS A 15 31.73 8.38 -38.74
C LYS A 15 33.05 9.11 -38.96
N ILE A 16 33.10 10.35 -38.53
CA ILE A 16 34.28 11.22 -38.60
C ILE A 16 34.70 11.52 -37.15
N GLU A 17 35.95 11.20 -36.81
CA GLU A 17 36.65 11.71 -35.63
C GLU A 17 36.83 13.25 -35.81
N THR A 18 36.99 14.10 -34.81
CA THR A 18 38.11 14.10 -33.85
C THR A 18 37.98 15.31 -32.92
N SER A 19 38.87 15.37 -31.92
CA SER A 19 39.52 16.58 -31.36
C SER A 19 38.99 17.17 -30.05
N ASP A 20 39.84 17.04 -29.03
CA ASP A 20 39.82 17.79 -27.78
C ASP A 20 40.13 19.28 -27.99
N LYS A 21 39.58 20.13 -27.10
CA LYS A 21 40.31 21.34 -26.68
C LYS A 21 39.98 21.76 -25.25
N LYS A 22 41.05 22.10 -24.52
CA LYS A 22 41.11 22.49 -23.10
C LYS A 22 40.92 24.01 -22.92
N THR A 23 40.93 24.45 -21.65
CA THR A 23 40.99 25.84 -21.12
C THR A 23 39.68 26.64 -21.21
N THR A 24 39.31 27.49 -20.24
CA THR A 24 40.08 28.15 -19.14
C THR A 24 39.22 28.37 -17.88
N GLU A 25 39.85 28.64 -16.74
CA GLU A 25 39.19 29.06 -15.49
C GLU A 25 38.74 30.53 -15.55
N THR A 26 37.63 30.87 -14.86
CA THR A 26 37.50 32.17 -14.18
C THR A 26 36.64 32.05 -12.92
N LYS A 27 37.07 32.63 -11.80
CA LYS A 27 36.23 32.83 -10.60
C LYS A 27 35.35 34.07 -10.76
N GLY A 28 34.12 33.97 -10.27
CA GLY A 28 33.23 35.10 -10.02
C GLY A 28 32.04 34.59 -9.22
N GLY A 29 31.72 35.23 -8.11
CA GLY A 29 30.56 34.88 -7.30
C GLY A 29 29.76 36.13 -7.00
N GLU A 30 28.43 35.99 -6.96
CA GLU A 30 27.52 36.72 -6.09
C GLU A 30 26.12 36.09 -6.17
N GLN A 31 25.24 36.51 -5.26
CA GLN A 31 23.83 36.09 -5.14
C GLN A 31 23.01 36.73 -6.30
N GLU A 32 21.75 36.41 -6.60
CA GLU A 32 20.65 35.80 -5.83
C GLU A 32 19.53 35.28 -6.79
N GLU A 33 18.39 34.87 -6.23
CA GLU A 33 17.08 34.65 -6.88
C GLU A 33 16.86 33.48 -7.89
N GLY A 34 16.04 32.51 -7.44
CA GLY A 34 14.73 32.36 -8.07
C GLY A 34 14.56 31.43 -9.27
N SER A 35 14.74 30.11 -9.10
CA SER A 35 14.03 29.14 -9.96
C SER A 35 13.57 27.91 -9.18
N LEU A 36 12.25 27.80 -9.00
CA LEU A 36 11.56 26.63 -8.45
C LEU A 36 11.61 25.49 -9.48
N THR A 37 12.74 24.79 -9.56
CA THR A 37 12.81 23.50 -10.24
C THR A 37 11.99 22.48 -9.45
N LYS A 38 10.72 22.35 -9.85
CA LYS A 38 9.83 21.29 -9.37
C LYS A 38 10.59 19.97 -9.43
N PRO A 39 10.66 19.17 -8.34
CA PRO A 39 11.39 17.92 -8.37
C PRO A 39 10.83 17.06 -9.49
N VAL A 40 11.71 16.56 -10.37
CA VAL A 40 11.33 15.62 -11.43
C VAL A 40 11.01 14.29 -10.76
N VAL A 41 9.75 14.17 -10.31
CA VAL A 41 9.22 12.96 -9.69
C VAL A 41 9.30 11.85 -10.75
N SER A 42 10.21 10.91 -10.55
CA SER A 42 10.41 9.80 -11.47
C SER A 42 9.11 8.98 -11.56
N LYS A 43 8.81 8.46 -12.76
CA LYS A 43 7.53 7.76 -13.07
C LYS A 43 7.19 6.59 -12.11
N TRP A 44 8.17 6.14 -11.31
CA TRP A 44 8.08 5.02 -10.38
C TRP A 44 7.73 5.40 -8.93
N SER A 45 7.91 6.65 -8.50
CA SER A 45 7.62 7.07 -7.12
C SER A 45 6.14 7.30 -6.81
N ILE A 46 5.25 7.03 -7.77
CA ILE A 46 3.78 7.06 -7.62
C ILE A 46 3.24 5.72 -7.08
N LEU A 47 4.02 4.64 -7.12
CA LEU A 47 3.55 3.28 -6.80
C LEU A 47 3.43 2.97 -5.30
N ASN A 48 4.06 3.76 -4.43
CA ASN A 48 4.02 3.57 -2.97
C ASN A 48 3.34 4.78 -2.29
N PRO A 49 2.02 4.95 -2.43
CA PRO A 49 1.31 6.06 -1.81
C PRO A 49 1.31 5.90 -0.29
N ARG A 50 2.10 6.73 0.40
CA ARG A 50 2.08 6.86 1.86
C ARG A 50 0.94 7.77 2.28
N PHE A 51 -0.17 7.19 2.68
CA PHE A 51 -1.26 7.91 3.31
C PHE A 51 -0.91 8.17 4.78
N VAL A 52 -0.84 9.44 5.17
CA VAL A 52 -0.70 9.84 6.57
C VAL A 52 -2.07 10.29 7.05
N TRP A 53 -2.70 9.48 7.89
CA TRP A 53 -3.85 9.92 8.68
C TRP A 53 -3.32 10.53 9.98
N GLY A 54 -3.74 11.76 10.30
CA GLY A 54 -3.26 12.51 11.48
C GLY A 54 -3.74 11.98 12.84
N GLY A 55 -4.24 10.74 12.89
CA GLY A 55 -4.88 10.15 14.06
C GLY A 55 -6.31 10.65 14.31
N GLY A 56 -6.96 10.04 15.29
CA GLY A 56 -8.33 10.36 15.69
C GLY A 56 -9.07 9.17 16.30
N LYS A 57 -10.33 9.39 16.70
CA LYS A 57 -11.28 8.31 17.03
C LYS A 57 -11.94 7.85 15.72
N CYS A 58 -12.32 6.57 15.61
CA CYS A 58 -12.30 5.82 14.34
C CYS A 58 -12.67 6.54 13.01
N LYS A 59 -13.90 6.69 12.48
CA LYS A 59 -15.31 6.50 12.92
C LYS A 59 -16.15 5.97 11.73
N ARG A 60 -17.48 5.84 11.88
CA ARG A 60 -18.37 5.51 10.74
C ARG A 60 -18.14 6.45 9.55
N ARG A 61 -17.83 5.88 8.36
CA ARG A 61 -17.49 6.60 7.12
C ARG A 61 -16.30 7.58 7.22
N ASN A 62 -15.33 7.36 8.12
CA ASN A 62 -14.08 8.15 8.11
C ASN A 62 -13.18 7.73 6.94
N PHE A 63 -13.48 8.26 5.76
CA PHE A 63 -12.73 8.06 4.52
C PHE A 63 -11.39 8.80 4.56
N ILE A 64 -10.30 8.06 4.36
CA ILE A 64 -8.92 8.59 4.40
C ILE A 64 -8.38 8.87 2.99
N GLY A 65 -8.80 8.09 1.99
CA GLY A 65 -8.31 8.24 0.62
C GLY A 65 -8.63 7.06 -0.28
N ARG A 66 -7.99 7.00 -1.44
CA ARG A 66 -8.10 5.87 -2.40
C ARG A 66 -6.72 5.37 -2.77
N VAL A 67 -6.57 4.05 -2.85
CA VAL A 67 -5.33 3.35 -3.21
C VAL A 67 -5.59 2.36 -4.34
N THR A 68 -4.66 2.23 -5.28
CA THR A 68 -4.67 1.10 -6.22
C THR A 68 -3.82 -0.02 -5.62
N ILE A 69 -4.43 -1.18 -5.41
CA ILE A 69 -3.78 -2.35 -4.80
C ILE A 69 -3.46 -3.38 -5.87
N SER A 70 -2.20 -3.80 -5.88
CA SER A 70 -1.69 -4.90 -6.70
C SER A 70 -1.56 -6.19 -5.86
N GLU A 71 -1.19 -7.29 -6.51
CA GLU A 71 -0.84 -8.57 -5.85
C GLU A 71 0.18 -8.42 -4.71
N CYS A 72 1.07 -7.43 -4.84
CA CYS A 72 2.05 -7.05 -3.83
C CYS A 72 1.61 -5.75 -3.15
N PHE A 73 1.51 -5.77 -1.82
CA PHE A 73 1.24 -4.60 -1.01
C PHE A 73 1.76 -4.78 0.42
N ARG A 74 1.93 -3.66 1.11
CA ARG A 74 2.09 -3.63 2.57
C ARG A 74 1.25 -2.50 3.14
N VAL A 75 0.42 -2.84 4.12
CA VAL A 75 -0.35 -1.87 4.91
C VAL A 75 0.11 -1.97 6.35
N SER A 76 0.51 -0.84 6.94
CA SER A 76 0.92 -0.79 8.34
C SER A 76 0.47 0.49 9.02
N PHE A 77 0.02 0.38 10.28
CA PHE A 77 -0.45 1.50 11.09
C PHE A 77 -0.33 1.18 12.58
N ASP A 78 -0.33 2.23 13.41
CA ASP A 78 -0.34 2.08 14.87
C ASP A 78 -1.78 2.19 15.40
N LEU A 79 -2.19 1.23 16.22
CA LEU A 79 -3.50 1.16 16.86
C LEU A 79 -3.34 1.40 18.36
N LYS A 80 -3.80 2.56 18.85
CA LYS A 80 -3.96 2.80 20.29
C LYS A 80 -5.34 2.34 20.76
N VAL A 81 -5.36 1.44 21.75
CA VAL A 81 -6.60 0.83 22.25
C VAL A 81 -7.14 1.64 23.42
N HIS A 82 -8.35 2.17 23.27
CA HIS A 82 -9.00 3.00 24.29
C HIS A 82 -10.13 2.31 25.06
N GLY A 83 -10.57 1.14 24.62
CA GLY A 83 -11.68 0.40 25.21
C GLY A 83 -12.37 -0.51 24.19
N GLN A 84 -13.32 -1.31 24.68
CA GLN A 84 -14.12 -2.24 23.88
C GLN A 84 -15.44 -1.61 23.45
N HIS A 85 -15.90 -1.90 22.23
CA HIS A 85 -17.15 -1.36 21.68
C HIS A 85 -18.33 -2.35 21.79
N GLY A 86 -18.77 -2.61 23.02
CA GLY A 86 -19.95 -3.43 23.30
C GLY A 86 -19.86 -4.86 22.71
N ASN A 87 -21.00 -5.37 22.24
CA ASN A 87 -21.16 -6.72 21.67
C ASN A 87 -21.33 -6.69 20.14
N HIS A 88 -20.57 -5.82 19.45
CA HIS A 88 -20.64 -5.65 18.00
C HIS A 88 -19.23 -5.65 17.38
N TRP A 89 -19.13 -5.95 16.08
CA TRP A 89 -17.88 -5.83 15.33
C TRP A 89 -17.37 -4.39 15.35
N ALA A 90 -16.15 -4.17 15.82
CA ALA A 90 -15.56 -2.84 15.93
C ALA A 90 -14.50 -2.65 14.84
N SER A 91 -14.87 -2.04 13.72
CA SER A 91 -13.93 -1.82 12.62
C SER A 91 -12.84 -0.81 12.99
N ILE A 92 -11.62 -1.11 12.53
CA ILE A 92 -10.40 -0.32 12.71
C ILE A 92 -9.90 0.17 11.35
N LEU A 93 -9.88 -0.71 10.35
CA LEU A 93 -9.48 -0.41 8.97
C LEU A 93 -10.38 -1.19 8.01
N HIS A 94 -10.82 -0.55 6.93
CA HIS A 94 -11.41 -1.23 5.77
C HIS A 94 -10.83 -0.65 4.48
N ILE A 95 -10.26 -1.51 3.62
CA ILE A 95 -9.86 -1.12 2.26
C ILE A 95 -10.62 -1.95 1.24
N GLY A 96 -11.52 -1.29 0.51
CA GLY A 96 -12.44 -1.93 -0.43
C GLY A 96 -13.75 -1.15 -0.58
N ALA A 97 -14.40 -1.27 -1.74
CA ALA A 97 -15.61 -0.52 -2.08
C ALA A 97 -16.90 -1.17 -1.53
N VAL A 98 -16.85 -2.45 -1.18
CA VAL A 98 -17.97 -3.25 -0.63
C VAL A 98 -17.49 -4.11 0.55
N ASP A 99 -18.42 -4.66 1.34
CA ASP A 99 -18.12 -5.48 2.52
C ASP A 99 -17.24 -6.71 2.20
N GLY A 100 -17.46 -7.35 1.04
CA GLY A 100 -16.65 -8.48 0.56
C GLY A 100 -15.27 -8.12 0.00
N GLU A 101 -14.89 -6.83 -0.03
CA GLU A 101 -13.55 -6.38 -0.40
C GLU A 101 -12.81 -5.94 0.86
N ARG A 102 -11.94 -6.82 1.37
CA ARG A 102 -11.19 -6.64 2.62
C ARG A 102 -9.70 -6.75 2.29
N ILE A 103 -9.07 -5.67 1.81
CA ILE A 103 -7.73 -5.73 1.19
C ILE A 103 -6.73 -4.76 1.85
N PRO A 104 -6.36 -4.91 3.13
CA PRO A 104 -7.00 -5.77 4.14
C PRO A 104 -8.21 -5.09 4.80
N GLY A 105 -8.92 -5.85 5.62
CA GLY A 105 -9.83 -5.31 6.63
C GLY A 105 -9.40 -5.74 8.03
N VAL A 106 -9.61 -4.88 9.03
CA VAL A 106 -9.24 -5.12 10.43
C VAL A 106 -10.37 -4.64 11.36
N TRP A 107 -10.77 -5.51 12.30
CA TRP A 107 -11.77 -5.23 13.34
C TRP A 107 -11.31 -5.78 14.70
N PHE A 108 -12.01 -5.45 15.78
CA PHE A 108 -12.12 -6.34 16.93
C PHE A 108 -13.35 -7.26 16.80
N HIS A 109 -13.22 -8.48 17.31
CA HIS A 109 -14.35 -9.41 17.50
C HIS A 109 -15.42 -8.83 18.44
N PRO A 110 -16.71 -9.17 18.27
CA PRO A 110 -17.77 -8.67 19.14
C PRO A 110 -17.53 -9.09 20.59
N GLY A 111 -17.64 -8.15 21.52
CA GLY A 111 -17.51 -8.46 22.94
C GLY A 111 -16.07 -8.67 23.44
N THR A 112 -15.03 -8.45 22.61
CA THR A 112 -13.63 -8.64 23.01
C THR A 112 -12.69 -7.57 22.43
N LEU A 113 -11.41 -7.65 22.80
CA LEU A 113 -10.30 -6.93 22.16
C LEU A 113 -9.42 -7.86 21.31
N GLN A 114 -9.96 -8.98 20.82
CA GLN A 114 -9.26 -9.86 19.88
C GLN A 114 -9.31 -9.25 18.48
N LEU A 115 -8.17 -9.08 17.82
CA LEU A 115 -8.14 -8.61 16.43
C LEU A 115 -8.74 -9.67 15.47
N HIS A 116 -9.45 -9.17 14.47
CA HIS A 116 -9.99 -9.92 13.35
C HIS A 116 -9.38 -9.33 12.08
N VAL A 117 -8.53 -10.09 11.39
CA VAL A 117 -7.70 -9.59 10.27
C VAL A 117 -8.03 -10.39 9.03
N ARG A 118 -8.45 -9.70 7.96
CA ARG A 118 -8.98 -10.33 6.75
C ARG A 118 -8.32 -9.79 5.49
N VAL A 119 -7.98 -10.70 4.58
CA VAL A 119 -7.45 -10.40 3.25
C VAL A 119 -8.27 -11.19 2.22
N SER A 120 -9.09 -10.51 1.43
CA SER A 120 -9.88 -11.17 0.38
C SER A 120 -9.00 -11.67 -0.76
N ASP A 121 -9.19 -12.91 -1.18
CA ASP A 121 -8.59 -13.48 -2.38
C ASP A 121 -9.67 -13.98 -3.36
N ILE A 122 -9.25 -14.62 -4.47
CA ILE A 122 -10.17 -15.11 -5.50
C ILE A 122 -11.07 -16.28 -5.06
N GLU A 123 -10.78 -16.92 -3.92
CA GLU A 123 -11.52 -18.08 -3.40
C GLU A 123 -12.40 -17.73 -2.19
N ASP A 124 -11.90 -16.84 -1.32
CA ASP A 124 -12.51 -16.49 -0.04
C ASP A 124 -12.39 -14.98 0.23
N GLY A 125 -13.54 -14.29 0.17
CA GLY A 125 -13.62 -12.87 0.51
C GLY A 125 -13.33 -12.54 1.98
N ASN A 126 -13.21 -13.55 2.85
CA ASN A 126 -13.08 -13.44 4.30
C ASN A 126 -11.91 -14.26 4.89
N ARG A 127 -10.83 -14.45 4.14
CA ARG A 127 -9.68 -15.27 4.58
C ARG A 127 -9.01 -14.69 5.84
N GLY A 128 -8.90 -15.50 6.89
CA GLY A 128 -8.51 -15.08 8.25
C GLY A 128 -7.03 -15.17 8.59
N TYR A 129 -6.55 -14.17 9.33
CA TYR A 129 -5.18 -14.03 9.84
C TYR A 129 -5.17 -13.61 11.33
N ASP A 130 -6.24 -13.95 12.07
CA ASP A 130 -6.53 -13.47 13.41
C ASP A 130 -5.49 -13.96 14.47
N PRO A 131 -4.97 -13.10 15.35
CA PRO A 131 -4.20 -13.53 16.52
C PRO A 131 -5.10 -14.19 17.56
N ASN A 132 -4.55 -15.16 18.31
CA ASN A 132 -5.24 -15.76 19.47
C ASN A 132 -5.19 -14.90 20.75
N SER A 133 -4.44 -13.80 20.75
CA SER A 133 -4.28 -12.89 21.89
C SER A 133 -5.25 -11.71 21.84
N LEU A 134 -5.68 -11.25 23.01
CA LEU A 134 -6.38 -9.98 23.17
C LEU A 134 -5.39 -8.81 23.16
N CYS A 135 -5.82 -7.66 22.66
CA CYS A 135 -5.17 -6.38 22.95
C CYS A 135 -5.60 -5.86 24.33
N GLU A 136 -4.75 -5.02 24.93
CA GLU A 136 -4.95 -4.41 26.25
C GLU A 136 -5.33 -2.93 26.12
N ILE A 137 -6.09 -2.40 27.09
CA ILE A 137 -6.53 -0.99 27.09
C ILE A 137 -5.39 -0.08 27.54
N GLY A 138 -5.15 1.00 26.80
CA GLY A 138 -4.06 1.95 27.01
C GLY A 138 -2.88 1.72 26.06
N GLU A 139 -2.67 0.46 25.66
CA GLU A 139 -1.56 0.02 24.84
C GLU A 139 -1.67 0.44 23.37
N THR A 140 -0.50 0.48 22.70
CA THR A 140 -0.38 0.80 21.28
C THR A 140 0.26 -0.37 20.54
N TYR A 141 -0.39 -0.80 19.46
CA TYR A 141 0.02 -1.95 18.67
C TYR A 141 0.40 -1.53 17.25
N HIS A 142 1.60 -1.90 16.80
CA HIS A 142 1.98 -1.78 15.39
C HIS A 142 1.41 -2.95 14.61
N ILE A 143 0.46 -2.68 13.72
CA ILE A 143 -0.17 -3.67 12.83
C ILE A 143 0.49 -3.58 11.46
N GLU A 144 0.84 -4.74 10.89
CA GLU A 144 1.34 -4.86 9.52
C GLU A 144 0.69 -6.07 8.82
N VAL A 145 0.13 -5.83 7.63
CA VAL A 145 -0.32 -6.87 6.70
C VAL A 145 0.46 -6.70 5.40
N GLU A 146 1.13 -7.77 4.97
CA GLU A 146 2.01 -7.79 3.82
C GLU A 146 1.60 -8.92 2.87
N SER A 147 1.50 -8.62 1.58
CA SER A 147 1.30 -9.57 0.48
C SER A 147 2.48 -9.48 -0.47
N LEU A 148 3.11 -10.62 -0.76
CA LEU A 148 4.25 -10.75 -1.64
C LEU A 148 3.83 -11.35 -3.00
N LYS A 149 4.67 -11.14 -4.03
CA LYS A 149 4.40 -11.61 -5.40
C LYS A 149 4.36 -13.12 -5.58
N ASP A 150 4.86 -13.88 -4.61
CA ASP A 150 4.81 -15.34 -4.58
C ASP A 150 3.51 -15.89 -3.96
N GLY A 151 2.55 -15.02 -3.63
CA GLY A 151 1.31 -15.40 -2.95
C GLY A 151 1.45 -15.56 -1.44
N THR A 152 2.60 -15.20 -0.86
CA THR A 152 2.78 -15.18 0.60
C THR A 152 2.09 -13.96 1.20
N VAL A 153 1.06 -14.18 2.03
CA VAL A 153 0.42 -13.16 2.86
C VAL A 153 0.76 -13.39 4.33
N THR A 154 1.24 -12.33 4.99
CA THR A 154 1.67 -12.35 6.40
C THR A 154 1.02 -11.22 7.19
N PHE A 155 0.51 -11.56 8.39
CA PHE A 155 0.13 -10.61 9.42
C PHE A 155 1.19 -10.57 10.52
N LYS A 156 1.62 -9.36 10.91
CA LYS A 156 2.57 -9.09 11.98
C LYS A 156 1.97 -8.11 12.99
N LEU A 157 2.24 -8.34 14.26
CA LEU A 157 1.82 -7.49 15.38
C LEU A 157 3.07 -7.16 16.21
N ASN A 158 3.33 -5.87 16.42
CA ASN A 158 4.55 -5.36 17.08
C ASN A 158 5.84 -5.94 16.46
N GLY A 159 5.87 -6.06 15.13
CA GLY A 159 6.98 -6.64 14.36
C GLY A 159 7.10 -8.17 14.39
N LYS A 160 6.37 -8.86 15.28
CA LYS A 160 6.33 -10.32 15.36
C LYS A 160 5.35 -10.89 14.33
N VAL A 161 5.79 -11.86 13.53
CA VAL A 161 4.90 -12.65 12.66
C VAL A 161 3.91 -13.43 13.53
N ILE A 162 2.62 -13.23 13.25
CA ILE A 162 1.51 -13.92 13.92
C ILE A 162 0.99 -15.06 13.05
N THR A 163 0.82 -14.82 11.76
CA THR A 163 0.30 -15.80 10.80
C THR A 163 0.84 -15.51 9.41
N THR A 164 1.21 -16.56 8.70
CA THR A 164 1.62 -16.53 7.29
C THR A 164 0.86 -17.62 6.53
N ARG A 165 0.47 -17.34 5.29
CA ARG A 165 -0.14 -18.29 4.36
C ARG A 165 0.47 -18.07 2.97
N GLY A 166 0.89 -19.14 2.31
CA GLY A 166 1.31 -19.13 0.90
C GLY A 166 0.13 -19.36 -0.05
N ASP A 167 0.39 -19.33 -1.36
CA ASP A 167 -0.57 -19.65 -2.42
C ASP A 167 -1.84 -18.77 -2.44
N VAL A 168 -1.76 -17.54 -1.88
CA VAL A 168 -2.88 -16.59 -1.81
C VAL A 168 -2.87 -15.65 -3.03
N VAL A 169 -3.91 -15.72 -3.86
CA VAL A 169 -4.09 -14.80 -5.00
C VAL A 169 -5.00 -13.64 -4.58
N VAL A 170 -4.42 -12.66 -3.88
CA VAL A 170 -5.15 -11.51 -3.31
C VAL A 170 -5.91 -10.72 -4.39
N LEU A 171 -7.09 -10.21 -4.04
CA LEU A 171 -7.86 -9.37 -4.95
C LEU A 171 -7.13 -8.05 -5.25
N THR A 172 -6.98 -7.72 -6.54
CA THR A 172 -6.47 -6.42 -6.98
C THR A 172 -7.62 -5.45 -7.22
N LYS A 173 -7.40 -4.16 -6.94
CA LYS A 173 -8.43 -3.11 -7.07
C LYS A 173 -7.83 -1.78 -7.49
N PHE A 174 -8.45 -1.13 -8.47
CA PHE A 174 -8.11 0.23 -8.87
C PHE A 174 -8.86 1.24 -7.99
N GLN A 175 -8.12 2.17 -7.37
CA GLN A 175 -8.69 3.22 -6.51
C GLN A 175 -9.66 2.72 -5.41
N ALA A 176 -9.36 1.60 -4.77
CA ALA A 176 -10.08 1.11 -3.59
C ALA A 176 -10.11 2.20 -2.49
N PRO A 177 -11.29 2.53 -1.93
CA PRO A 177 -11.38 3.50 -0.85
C PRO A 177 -10.84 2.90 0.46
N ILE A 178 -10.17 3.75 1.26
CA ILE A 178 -9.63 3.44 2.58
C ILE A 178 -10.48 4.14 3.64
N PHE A 179 -10.87 3.41 4.68
CA PHE A 179 -11.60 3.93 5.84
C PHE A 179 -10.90 3.54 7.14
N ALA A 180 -10.79 4.47 8.10
CA ALA A 180 -10.52 4.13 9.49
C ALA A 180 -11.86 3.88 10.20
N GLY A 181 -12.14 2.62 10.50
CA GLY A 181 -13.49 2.16 10.82
C GLY A 181 -14.34 1.89 9.58
N ASP A 182 -15.64 1.66 9.79
CA ASP A 182 -16.52 1.08 8.78
C ASP A 182 -17.45 2.10 8.07
N PRO A 183 -17.59 2.04 6.73
CA PRO A 183 -18.63 2.77 6.00
C PRO A 183 -20.08 2.26 6.13
N TRP A 184 -20.35 0.99 6.48
CA TRP A 184 -21.65 0.33 6.20
C TRP A 184 -22.56 0.00 7.41
N PHE A 185 -22.03 -0.38 8.57
CA PHE A 185 -22.84 -0.70 9.75
C PHE A 185 -23.14 0.52 10.65
N VAL A 186 -24.17 0.37 11.50
CA VAL A 186 -24.75 1.47 12.27
C VAL A 186 -24.13 1.57 13.67
N HIS A 187 -23.56 2.75 13.97
CA HIS A 187 -23.11 3.24 15.28
C HIS A 187 -21.94 2.53 15.99
N ALA A 188 -20.77 3.15 15.87
CA ALA A 188 -19.95 3.42 17.03
C ALA A 188 -20.25 4.83 17.56
N PHE A 189 -20.86 4.92 18.75
CA PHE A 189 -20.90 6.16 19.53
C PHE A 189 -19.51 6.38 20.11
N PHE A 190 -18.88 7.49 19.75
CA PHE A 190 -17.64 7.94 20.37
C PHE A 190 -17.95 9.02 21.39
N PHE A 191 -17.70 8.72 22.66
CA PHE A 191 -17.19 9.74 23.58
C PHE A 191 -15.75 10.06 23.16
#